data_AF-W1WAE1-F1
#
_entry.id   AF-W1WAE1-F1
#
_cell.length_a   1.000
_cell.length_b   1.000
_cell.length_c   1.000
_cell.angle_alpha   90.00
_cell.angle_beta   90.00
_cell.angle_gamma   90.00
#
_symmetry.space_group_name_H-M   'P 1'
#
loop_
_entity.id
_entity.type
_entity.pdbx_description
1 polymer ?
#
loop_
_entity_poly.entity_id
_entity_poly.type
_entity_poly.pdbx_seq_one_letter_code
_entity_poly.pdbx_strand_id
1 'polypeptide(L)'
;SKLEVNRDHLLDELDHNWEVLAEPIQTVMRRYGIEKPYEKLKELTRGKRVDAEGMKQFIDGLALPEEEKARLKAMTPANYIGRAITMVDELK
;
A
#
# COMPACT_ATOMS: atom_id res chain seq x y z
N SER A 1 22.64 23.66 -11.95
CA SER A 1 22.43 22.24 -11.61
C SER A 1 21.90 21.53 -12.84
N LYS A 2 22.34 20.31 -13.15
CA LYS A 2 21.96 19.56 -14.38
C LYS A 2 20.90 18.48 -14.14
N LEU A 3 20.39 18.37 -12.91
CA LEU A 3 19.42 17.34 -12.51
C LEU A 3 18.03 17.97 -12.41
N GLU A 4 17.06 17.30 -13.03
CA GLU A 4 15.63 17.61 -12.96
C GLU A 4 14.85 16.34 -12.61
N VAL A 5 13.78 16.49 -11.83
CA VAL A 5 12.96 15.37 -11.37
C VAL A 5 12.00 14.97 -12.49
N ASN A 6 12.09 13.72 -12.95
CA ASN A 6 11.08 13.14 -13.83
C ASN A 6 9.91 12.60 -12.99
N ARG A 7 8.99 13.49 -12.64
CA ARG A 7 7.87 13.18 -11.75
C ARG A 7 6.91 12.14 -12.34
N ASP A 8 6.64 12.22 -13.63
CA ASP A 8 5.68 11.34 -14.28
C ASP A 8 6.17 9.89 -14.28
N HIS A 9 7.47 9.68 -14.55
CA HIS A 9 8.04 8.34 -14.49
C HIS A 9 8.02 7.75 -13.07
N LEU A 10 8.29 8.56 -12.04
CA LEU A 10 8.21 8.11 -10.65
C LEU A 10 6.79 7.69 -10.25
N LEU A 11 5.78 8.47 -10.68
CA LEU A 11 4.38 8.15 -10.39
C LEU A 11 3.92 6.88 -11.13
N ASP A 12 4.32 6.73 -12.39
CA ASP A 12 4.04 5.54 -13.18
C ASP A 12 4.67 4.28 -12.55
N GLU A 13 5.92 4.37 -12.11
CA GLU A 13 6.58 3.26 -11.43
C GLU A 13 5.84 2.88 -10.14
N LEU A 14 5.41 3.86 -9.34
CA LEU A 14 4.64 3.62 -8.13
C LEU A 14 3.29 2.95 -8.43
N ASP A 15 2.58 3.38 -9.46
CA ASP A 15 1.27 2.80 -9.83
C ASP A 15 1.37 1.37 -10.36
N HIS A 16 2.54 0.96 -10.86
CA HIS A 16 2.79 -0.44 -11.27
C HIS A 16 3.20 -1.38 -10.12
N ASN A 17 3.39 -0.86 -8.91
CA ASN A 17 3.97 -1.61 -7.79
C ASN A 17 3.07 -1.60 -6.53
N TRP A 18 1.80 -1.98 -6.67
CA TRP A 18 0.86 -2.05 -5.53
C TRP A 18 1.22 -3.07 -4.45
N GLU A 19 2.11 -4.02 -4.76
CA GLU A 19 2.63 -5.02 -3.81
C GLU A 19 3.33 -4.38 -2.59
N VAL A 20 3.82 -3.14 -2.70
CA VAL A 20 4.42 -2.42 -1.56
C VAL A 20 3.41 -2.13 -0.44
N LEU A 21 2.11 -2.12 -0.75
CA LEU A 21 1.05 -1.97 0.26
C LEU A 21 0.73 -3.27 1.00
N ALA A 22 1.38 -4.39 0.68
CA ALA A 22 1.15 -5.65 1.38
C ALA A 22 1.49 -5.57 2.88
N GLU A 23 2.61 -4.93 3.24
CA GLU A 23 3.03 -4.79 4.64
C GLU A 23 2.04 -4.01 5.51
N PRO A 24 1.60 -2.78 5.15
CA PRO A 24 0.66 -2.04 5.99
C PRO A 24 -0.68 -2.77 6.14
N ILE A 25 -1.15 -3.42 5.07
CA ILE A 25 -2.37 -4.24 5.13
C ILE A 25 -2.17 -5.42 6.07
N GLN A 26 -1.03 -6.12 6.00
CA GLN A 26 -0.69 -7.21 6.91
C GLN A 26 -0.67 -6.73 8.37
N THR A 27 -0.11 -5.55 8.62
CA THR A 27 -0.02 -4.96 9.96
C THR A 27 -1.40 -4.62 10.52
N VAL A 28 -2.31 -4.08 9.69
CA VAL A 28 -3.71 -3.88 10.07
C VAL A 28 -4.41 -5.22 10.34
N MET A 29 -4.24 -6.22 9.47
CA MET A 29 -4.83 -7.55 9.70
C MET A 29 -4.40 -8.15 11.05
N ARG A 30 -3.11 -8.03 11.41
CA ARG A 30 -2.61 -8.46 12.74
C ARG A 30 -3.26 -7.69 13.88
N ARG A 31 -3.42 -6.36 13.73
CA ARG A 31 -4.08 -5.51 14.73
C ARG A 31 -5.51 -5.94 15.04
N TYR A 32 -6.24 -6.42 14.03
CA TYR A 32 -7.62 -6.90 14.18
C TYR A 32 -7.72 -8.42 14.42
N GLY A 33 -6.59 -9.12 14.64
CA GLY A 33 -6.59 -10.55 14.96
C GLY A 33 -6.95 -11.47 13.79
N ILE A 34 -6.82 -11.01 12.54
CA ILE A 34 -7.04 -11.85 11.37
C ILE A 34 -5.92 -12.89 11.29
N GLU A 35 -6.30 -14.16 11.27
CA GLU A 35 -5.35 -15.27 11.19
C GLU A 35 -4.60 -15.31 9.86
N LYS A 36 -3.35 -15.77 9.92
CA LYS A 36 -2.48 -16.05 8.76
C LYS A 36 -2.43 -14.90 7.73
N PRO A 37 -2.15 -13.65 8.16
CA PRO A 37 -2.26 -12.48 7.27
C PRO A 37 -1.25 -12.51 6.12
N TYR A 38 -0.05 -13.05 6.36
CA TYR A 38 0.96 -13.27 5.33
C TYR A 38 0.48 -14.26 4.25
N GLU A 39 -0.16 -15.38 4.64
CA GLU A 39 -0.62 -16.40 3.70
C GLU A 39 -1.73 -15.83 2.80
N LYS A 40 -2.70 -15.10 3.39
CA LYS A 40 -3.78 -14.44 2.64
C LYS A 40 -3.27 -13.42 1.62
N LEU A 41 -2.26 -12.63 1.99
CA LEU A 41 -1.62 -11.69 1.06
C LEU A 41 -0.81 -12.40 -0.02
N LYS A 42 -0.11 -13.49 0.34
CA LYS A 42 0.64 -14.30 -0.62
C LYS A 42 -0.28 -14.92 -1.67
N GLU A 43 -1.51 -15.31 -1.31
CA GLU A 43 -2.50 -15.80 -2.28
C GLU A 43 -2.90 -14.72 -3.29
N LEU A 44 -3.06 -13.47 -2.85
CA LEU A 44 -3.38 -12.34 -3.73
C LEU A 44 -2.27 -12.06 -4.74
N THR A 45 -1.00 -12.13 -4.31
CA THR A 45 0.17 -11.82 -5.15
C THR A 45 0.72 -13.04 -5.91
N ARG A 46 0.09 -14.22 -5.78
CA ARG A 46 0.63 -15.45 -6.38
C ARG A 46 0.44 -15.47 -7.90
N GLY A 47 1.55 -15.30 -8.62
CA GLY A 47 1.61 -15.51 -10.07
C GLY A 47 0.98 -14.39 -10.90
N LYS A 48 0.63 -13.25 -10.29
CA LYS A 48 0.11 -12.06 -10.96
C LYS A 48 0.57 -10.81 -10.22
N ARG A 49 0.82 -9.73 -10.97
CA ARG A 49 0.94 -8.40 -10.37
C ARG A 49 -0.43 -7.97 -9.84
N VAL A 50 -0.43 -7.42 -8.64
CA VAL A 50 -1.61 -6.81 -8.05
C VAL A 50 -1.69 -5.37 -8.54
N ASP A 51 -2.88 -4.94 -8.95
CA ASP A 51 -3.19 -3.56 -9.28
C ASP A 51 -4.12 -2.95 -8.23
N ALA A 52 -4.52 -1.69 -8.47
CA ALA A 52 -5.43 -0.97 -7.59
C ALA A 52 -6.75 -1.70 -7.32
N GLU A 53 -7.30 -2.35 -8.35
CA GLU A 53 -8.60 -3.01 -8.26
C GLU A 53 -8.48 -4.32 -7.47
N GLY A 54 -7.49 -5.15 -7.80
CA GLY A 54 -7.23 -6.40 -7.08
C GLY A 54 -6.96 -6.16 -5.59
N MET A 55 -6.24 -5.09 -5.24
CA MET A 55 -6.01 -4.72 -3.85
C MET A 55 -7.31 -4.32 -3.13
N LYS A 56 -8.17 -3.53 -3.78
CA LYS A 56 -9.46 -3.11 -3.20
C LYS A 56 -10.39 -4.30 -2.98
N GLN A 57 -10.49 -5.19 -3.97
CA GLN A 57 -11.29 -6.42 -3.88
C GLN A 57 -10.81 -7.32 -2.74
N PHE A 58 -9.48 -7.43 -2.54
CA PHE A 58 -8.91 -8.15 -1.40
C PHE A 58 -9.35 -7.56 -0.07
N ILE A 59 -9.25 -6.23 0.08
CA ILE A 59 -9.63 -5.52 1.32
C ILE A 59 -11.13 -5.71 1.63
N ASP A 60 -11.99 -5.71 0.61
CA ASP A 60 -13.43 -5.89 0.79
C ASP A 60 -13.78 -7.27 1.40
N GLY A 61 -12.99 -8.30 1.07
CA GLY A 61 -13.12 -9.65 1.61
C GLY A 61 -12.58 -9.84 3.04
N LEU A 62 -11.95 -8.83 3.64
CA LEU A 62 -11.42 -8.94 5.00
C LEU A 62 -12.51 -8.69 6.05
N ALA A 63 -12.46 -9.43 7.16
CA ALA A 63 -13.29 -9.20 8.33
C ALA A 63 -12.77 -7.99 9.15
N LEU A 64 -12.84 -6.80 8.56
CA LEU A 64 -12.44 -5.53 9.15
C LEU A 64 -13.65 -4.58 9.26
N PRO A 65 -13.64 -3.62 10.21
CA PRO A 65 -14.63 -2.54 10.22
C PRO A 65 -14.63 -1.76 8.90
N GLU A 66 -15.79 -1.25 8.49
CA GLU A 66 -15.92 -0.53 7.20
C GLU A 66 -15.06 0.74 7.13
N GLU A 67 -14.88 1.44 8.26
CA GLU A 67 -13.97 2.59 8.36
C GLU A 67 -12.52 2.17 8.05
N GLU A 68 -12.11 1.02 8.56
CA GLU A 68 -10.76 0.47 8.34
C GLU A 68 -10.57 0.08 6.88
N LYS A 69 -11.57 -0.58 6.28
CA LYS A 69 -11.54 -0.91 4.85
C LYS A 69 -11.49 0.35 3.99
N ALA A 70 -12.28 1.36 4.30
CA ALA A 70 -12.27 2.64 3.58
C ALA A 70 -10.89 3.30 3.65
N ARG A 71 -10.26 3.31 4.84
CA ARG A 71 -8.90 3.84 5.02
C ARG A 71 -7.88 3.07 4.20
N LEU A 72 -7.89 1.74 4.25
CA LEU A 72 -6.98 0.90 3.47
C LEU A 72 -7.17 1.09 1.96
N LYS A 73 -8.41 1.19 1.48
CA LYS A 73 -8.73 1.41 0.05
C LYS A 73 -8.35 2.79 -0.48
N ALA A 74 -8.12 3.76 0.42
CA ALA A 74 -7.61 5.09 0.07
C ALA A 74 -6.07 5.13 0.01
N MET A 75 -5.38 4.08 0.45
CA MET A 75 -3.93 4.00 0.35
C MET A 75 -3.50 3.76 -1.10
N THR A 76 -2.37 4.36 -1.47
CA THR A 76 -1.70 4.20 -2.76
C THR A 76 -0.20 4.09 -2.50
N PRO A 77 0.57 3.45 -3.39
CA PRO A 77 2.03 3.43 -3.27
C PRO A 77 2.63 4.84 -3.11
N ALA A 78 2.04 5.84 -3.79
CA ALA A 78 2.50 7.23 -3.73
C ALA A 78 2.18 7.97 -2.43
N ASN A 79 1.15 7.56 -1.67
CA ASN A 79 0.83 8.18 -0.37
C ASN A 79 1.33 7.37 0.83
N TYR A 80 1.82 6.15 0.62
CA TYR A 80 2.42 5.32 1.65
C TYR A 80 3.91 5.63 1.86
N ILE A 81 4.18 6.87 2.28
CA ILE A 81 5.55 7.40 2.44
C ILE A 81 5.98 7.56 3.92
N GLY A 82 5.12 7.16 4.87
CA GLY A 82 5.40 7.30 6.30
C GLY A 82 5.70 8.74 6.70
N ARG A 83 6.82 8.96 7.41
CA ARG A 83 7.28 10.29 7.85
C ARG A 83 8.27 10.96 6.88
N ALA A 84 8.41 10.47 5.64
CA ALA A 84 9.47 10.93 4.74
C ALA A 84 9.53 12.46 4.56
N ILE A 85 8.38 13.11 4.31
CA ILE A 85 8.32 14.57 4.15
C ILE A 85 8.67 15.27 5.47
N THR A 86 8.04 14.84 6.58
CA THR A 86 8.28 15.45 7.90
C THR A 86 9.74 15.35 8.33
N MET A 87 10.40 14.22 8.07
CA MET A 87 11.82 14.04 8.37
C MET A 87 12.70 15.00 7.57
N VAL A 88 12.36 15.28 6.30
CA VAL A 88 13.09 16.27 5.48
C VAL A 88 12.87 17.69 6.01
N ASP A 89 11.66 18.02 6.45
CA ASP A 89 11.37 19.33 7.02
C ASP A 89 12.04 19.56 8.39
N GLU A 90 12.21 18.51 9.20
CA GLU A 90 12.93 18.55 10.48
C GLU A 90 14.46 18.75 10.34
N LEU A 91 15.03 18.52 9.16
CA LEU A 91 16.46 18.73 8.88
C LEU A 91 16.82 20.20 8.57
N LYS A 92 15.82 21.05 8.39
CA LYS A 92 15.99 22.49 8.11
C LYS A 92 16.26 23.27 9.39
#